data_AF-A0AA36FKL5-F1
#
_entry.id   AF-A0AA36FKL5-F1
#
_cell.length_a   1.000
_cell.length_b   1.000
_cell.length_c   1.000
_cell.angle_alpha   90.00
_cell.angle_beta   90.00
_cell.angle_gamma   90.00
#
_symmetry.space_group_name_H-M   'P 1'
#
loop_
_entity.id
_entity.type
_entity.pdbx_description
1 polymer ?
#
loop_
_entity_poly.entity_id
_entity_poly.type
_entity_poly.pdbx_seq_one_letter_code
_entity_poly.pdbx_strand_id
1 'polypeptide(L)'
;MDDERNSNCEPYHLEFFFFQPIDICDLLVILSLVLAVKTLLEQELEVKVRVQEAKYHLKNLVEDRKTLSLELRHLKNSNPPTKKRITTDGDGSPKEVNISIIKLTDEINDRNVQIATLQSEIQEAENDKFKGCSIKERIDHNNDKSTVKDLKNNYVEAIKEKDSSEMKVKSLQNQHESNLVDLQQKYESKISFLLKQLQNGSEEEESPVPNGVRGAHNTFFVPDTLDVLDNDPDYHPDSSMEFDTPYMKVT
;
A
#
# COMPACT_ATOMS: atom_id res chain seq x y z
N MET A 1 21.77 10.86 74.41
CA MET A 1 22.99 11.16 73.63
C MET A 1 23.56 9.83 73.17
N ASP A 2 22.79 9.04 72.42
CA ASP A 2 22.29 9.24 71.03
C ASP A 2 23.44 9.07 70.03
N ASP A 3 23.52 7.90 69.40
CA ASP A 3 23.30 7.75 67.94
C ASP A 3 23.86 6.40 67.44
N GLU A 4 23.01 5.37 67.52
CA GLU A 4 23.16 4.16 66.71
C GLU A 4 22.72 4.47 65.27
N ARG A 5 23.70 4.64 64.37
CA ARG A 5 23.44 4.77 62.93
C ARG A 5 23.14 3.41 62.32
N ASN A 6 21.84 3.17 62.14
CA ASN A 6 21.25 2.09 61.39
C ASN A 6 21.58 2.21 59.89
N SER A 7 22.50 1.37 59.40
CA SER A 7 22.86 1.26 57.98
C SER A 7 21.93 0.26 57.28
N ASN A 8 20.76 0.74 56.85
CA ASN A 8 19.92 0.04 55.88
C ASN A 8 20.54 0.18 54.49
N CYS A 9 21.34 -0.81 54.07
CA CYS A 9 21.66 -1.02 52.67
C CYS A 9 20.53 -1.83 52.03
N GLU A 10 19.58 -1.15 51.38
CA GLU A 10 18.68 -1.81 50.44
C GLU A 10 19.47 -2.22 49.18
N PRO A 11 19.28 -3.46 48.69
CA PRO A 11 19.91 -3.89 47.45
C PRO A 11 19.17 -3.25 46.27
N TYR A 12 19.89 -2.49 45.45
CA TYR A 12 19.39 -2.04 44.15
C TYR A 12 19.10 -3.28 43.29
N HIS A 13 17.83 -3.63 43.17
CA HIS A 13 17.36 -4.59 42.17
C HIS A 13 17.59 -3.97 40.78
N LEU A 14 18.73 -4.31 40.17
CA LEU A 14 18.95 -4.11 38.75
C LEU A 14 18.01 -5.06 38.01
N GLU A 15 16.81 -4.56 37.66
CA GLU A 15 15.95 -5.20 36.68
C GLU A 15 16.69 -5.20 35.34
N PHE A 16 17.37 -6.32 35.06
CA PHE A 16 17.82 -6.64 33.71
C PHE A 16 16.58 -6.82 32.84
N PHE A 17 16.18 -5.77 32.14
CA PHE A 17 15.25 -5.87 31.03
C PHE A 17 15.87 -6.80 29.99
N PHE A 18 15.40 -8.05 29.95
CA PHE A 18 15.65 -8.97 28.86
C PHE A 18 15.05 -8.37 27.59
N PHE A 19 15.89 -7.70 26.79
CA PHE A 19 15.54 -7.42 25.40
C PHE A 19 15.36 -8.76 24.70
N GLN A 20 14.13 -9.06 24.31
CA GLN A 20 13.87 -10.19 23.42
C GLN A 20 14.72 -10.01 22.15
N PRO A 21 15.34 -11.10 21.62
CA PRO A 21 16.12 -11.01 20.41
C PRO A 21 15.22 -10.55 19.26
N ILE A 22 15.54 -9.40 18.69
CA ILE A 22 14.87 -8.84 17.51
C ILE A 22 15.11 -9.80 16.35
N ASP A 23 14.06 -10.18 15.63
CA ASP A 23 14.18 -11.05 14.44
C ASP A 23 15.07 -10.39 13.39
N ILE A 24 15.84 -11.18 12.64
CA ILE A 24 16.66 -10.71 11.52
C ILE A 24 15.79 -9.97 10.48
N CYS A 25 14.53 -10.39 10.32
CA CYS A 25 13.56 -9.74 9.44
C CYS A 25 13.25 -8.30 9.91
N ASP A 26 12.99 -8.12 11.21
CA ASP A 26 12.72 -6.82 11.80
C ASP A 26 13.94 -5.91 11.72
N LEU A 27 15.15 -6.46 11.93
CA LEU A 27 16.39 -5.71 11.80
C LEU A 27 16.60 -5.20 10.36
N LEU A 28 16.24 -6.00 9.35
CA LEU A 28 16.35 -5.62 7.95
C LEU A 28 15.37 -4.50 7.59
N VAL A 29 14.14 -4.57 8.11
CA VAL A 29 13.12 -3.53 7.93
C VAL A 29 13.54 -2.23 8.60
N ILE A 30 14.04 -2.29 9.83
CA ILE A 30 14.56 -1.11 10.55
C ILE A 30 15.71 -0.48 9.77
N LEU A 31 16.67 -1.27 9.29
CA LEU A 31 17.80 -0.75 8.52
C LEU A 31 17.35 -0.07 7.22
N SER A 32 16.39 -0.68 6.51
CA SER A 32 15.80 -0.12 5.29
C SER A 32 15.10 1.21 5.55
N LEU A 33 14.30 1.29 6.63
CA LEU A 33 13.63 2.52 7.05
C LEU A 33 14.63 3.61 7.43
N VAL A 34 15.68 3.28 8.18
CA VAL A 34 16.73 4.23 8.57
C VAL A 34 17.44 4.81 7.35
N LEU A 35 17.76 3.98 6.35
CA LEU A 35 18.37 4.43 5.09
C LEU A 35 17.41 5.32 4.28
N ALA A 36 16.13 4.96 4.20
CA ALA A 36 15.12 5.76 3.52
C ALA A 36 14.93 7.14 4.19
N VAL A 37 14.83 7.19 5.51
CA VAL A 37 14.72 8.45 6.26
C VAL A 37 15.96 9.31 6.07
N LYS A 38 17.15 8.71 6.11
CA LYS A 38 18.41 9.44 5.89
C LYS A 38 18.45 10.12 4.52
N THR A 39 18.13 9.38 3.45
CA THR A 39 18.15 9.94 2.08
C THR A 39 17.11 11.05 1.90
N LEU A 40 15.93 10.93 2.51
CA LEU A 40 14.91 11.98 2.48
C LEU A 40 15.34 13.23 3.23
N LEU A 41 15.97 13.08 4.40
CA LEU A 41 16.50 14.21 5.17
C LEU A 41 17.62 14.93 4.43
N GLU A 42 18.52 14.19 3.78
CA GLU A 42 19.59 14.77 2.95
C GLU A 42 19.02 15.59 1.79
N GLN A 43 18.02 15.05 1.08
CA GLN A 43 17.34 15.77 0.00
C GLN A 43 16.61 17.03 0.50
N GLU A 44 15.89 16.94 1.61
CA GLU A 44 15.17 18.10 2.17
C GLU A 44 16.13 19.20 2.63
N LEU A 45 17.24 18.80 3.24
CA LEU A 45 18.29 19.72 3.66
C LEU A 45 18.91 20.42 2.44
N GLU A 46 19.23 19.67 1.39
CA GLU A 46 19.80 20.21 0.16
C GLU A 46 18.86 21.25 -0.49
N VAL A 47 17.56 20.94 -0.60
CA VAL A 47 16.57 21.89 -1.13
C VAL A 47 16.46 23.14 -0.26
N LYS A 48 16.49 23.00 1.08
CA LYS A 48 16.47 24.16 1.99
C LYS A 48 17.69 25.05 1.80
N VAL A 49 18.89 24.47 1.68
CA VAL A 49 20.12 25.23 1.43
C VAL A 49 20.04 25.95 0.10
N ARG A 50 19.67 25.26 -0.99
CA ARG A 50 19.52 25.89 -2.32
C ARG A 50 18.53 27.05 -2.32
N VAL A 51 17.36 26.90 -1.68
CA VAL A 51 16.37 27.98 -1.58
C VAL A 51 16.91 29.17 -0.78
N GLN A 52 17.67 28.91 0.29
CA GLN A 52 18.27 29.98 1.09
C GLN A 52 19.34 30.73 0.31
N GLU A 53 20.20 30.03 -0.42
CA GLU A 53 21.20 30.62 -1.30
C GLU A 53 20.55 31.44 -2.42
N ALA A 54 19.52 30.89 -3.08
CA ALA A 54 18.74 31.61 -4.10
C ALA A 54 18.11 32.89 -3.55
N LYS A 55 17.56 32.85 -2.32
CA LYS A 55 17.03 34.06 -1.64
C LYS A 55 18.11 35.10 -1.38
N TYR A 56 19.31 34.66 -0.99
CA TYR A 56 20.45 35.56 -0.80
C TYR A 56 20.87 36.22 -2.13
N HIS A 57 20.99 35.44 -3.20
CA HIS A 57 21.32 35.96 -4.53
C HIS A 57 20.25 36.94 -5.04
N LEU A 58 18.97 36.62 -4.86
CA LEU A 58 17.86 37.50 -5.21
C LEU A 58 17.96 38.85 -4.48
N LYS A 59 18.29 38.84 -3.19
CA LYS A 59 18.48 40.07 -2.41
C LYS A 59 19.59 40.95 -3.01
N ASN A 60 20.73 40.36 -3.34
CA ASN A 60 21.85 41.08 -3.95
C ASN A 60 21.47 41.66 -5.32
N LEU A 61 20.79 40.88 -6.18
CA LEU A 61 20.31 41.38 -7.48
C LEU A 61 19.35 42.57 -7.33
N VAL A 62 18.45 42.52 -6.35
CA VAL A 62 17.50 43.60 -6.07
C VAL A 62 18.20 44.86 -5.56
N GLU A 63 19.23 44.71 -4.72
CA GLU A 63 20.05 45.83 -4.25
C GLU A 63 20.81 46.48 -5.40
N ASP A 64 21.48 45.69 -6.24
CA ASP A 64 22.21 46.19 -7.39
C ASP A 64 21.28 46.90 -8.40
N ARG A 65 20.10 46.33 -8.68
CA ARG A 65 19.09 46.97 -9.52
C ARG A 65 18.68 48.34 -8.96
N LYS A 66 18.55 48.48 -7.64
CA LYS A 66 18.23 49.77 -7.01
C LYS A 66 19.35 50.77 -7.23
N THR A 67 20.61 50.36 -7.06
CA THR A 67 21.79 51.19 -7.29
C THR A 67 21.86 51.68 -8.73
N LEU A 68 21.72 50.76 -9.71
CA LEU A 68 21.70 51.10 -11.14
C LEU A 68 20.53 52.02 -11.50
N SER A 69 19.35 51.79 -10.89
CA SER A 69 18.18 52.65 -11.10
C SER A 69 18.39 54.08 -10.56
N LEU A 70 19.15 54.23 -9.47
CA LEU A 70 19.52 55.54 -8.95
C LEU A 70 20.52 56.22 -9.88
N GLU A 71 21.54 55.52 -10.36
CA GLU A 71 22.53 56.05 -11.30
C GLU A 71 21.87 56.49 -12.62
N LEU A 72 20.99 55.66 -13.18
CA LEU A 72 20.20 55.99 -14.37
C LEU A 72 19.33 57.24 -14.14
N ARG A 73 18.70 57.35 -12.97
CA ARG A 73 17.92 58.53 -12.59
C ARG A 73 18.80 59.78 -12.48
N HIS A 74 19.99 59.67 -11.90
CA HIS A 74 20.94 60.77 -11.81
C HIS A 74 21.42 61.23 -13.19
N LEU A 75 21.76 60.31 -14.08
CA LEU A 75 22.17 60.62 -15.45
C LEU A 75 21.03 61.21 -16.29
N LYS A 76 19.78 60.74 -16.09
CA LYS A 76 18.60 61.26 -16.79
C LYS A 76 18.13 62.63 -16.29
N ASN A 77 18.30 62.90 -14.99
CA ASN A 77 17.93 64.18 -14.36
C ASN A 77 19.05 65.23 -14.43
N SER A 78 20.28 64.82 -14.76
CA SER A 78 21.36 65.73 -15.14
C SER A 78 21.03 66.27 -16.53
N ASN A 79 20.34 67.42 -16.59
CA ASN A 79 19.89 68.06 -17.82
C ASN A 79 20.98 68.09 -18.91
N PRO A 80 20.61 67.95 -20.20
CA PRO A 80 21.55 68.16 -21.31
C PRO A 80 22.10 69.59 -21.23
N PRO A 81 23.40 69.81 -21.51
CA PRO A 81 24.00 71.13 -21.38
C PRO A 81 23.22 72.10 -22.26
N THR A 82 22.55 73.05 -21.63
CA THR A 82 21.74 74.07 -22.29
C THR A 82 22.70 74.98 -23.05
N LYS A 83 22.93 74.64 -24.33
CA LYS A 83 23.49 75.46 -25.41
C LYS A 83 24.24 76.72 -24.92
N LYS A 84 25.42 76.55 -24.32
CA LYS A 84 26.38 77.63 -24.11
C LYS A 84 27.69 77.28 -24.79
N ARG A 85 27.99 78.15 -25.75
CA ARG A 85 29.24 78.41 -26.47
C ARG A 85 30.39 77.41 -26.28
N ILE A 86 30.85 76.95 -27.45
CA ILE A 86 32.20 76.48 -27.77
C ILE A 86 33.24 77.23 -26.91
N THR A 87 33.81 76.54 -25.94
CA THR A 87 35.23 76.58 -25.62
C THR A 87 35.64 75.18 -25.17
N THR A 88 36.81 74.79 -25.64
CA THR A 88 37.47 73.50 -25.54
C THR A 88 37.70 73.04 -24.09
N ASP A 89 37.80 71.72 -23.96
CA ASP A 89 38.34 70.98 -22.81
C ASP A 89 37.39 70.82 -21.61
N GLY A 90 36.57 69.76 -21.67
CA GLY A 90 35.63 69.42 -20.61
C GLY A 90 34.88 68.11 -20.91
N ASP A 91 35.56 67.03 -20.58
CA ASP A 91 35.19 65.61 -20.55
C ASP A 91 33.71 65.30 -20.19
N GLY A 92 32.94 64.79 -21.15
CA GLY A 92 31.52 64.42 -20.97
C GLY A 92 30.62 64.86 -22.12
N SER A 93 30.81 64.26 -23.31
CA SER A 93 29.96 64.60 -24.45
C SER A 93 28.51 64.10 -24.25
N PRO A 94 27.47 64.82 -24.72
CA PRO A 94 26.08 64.36 -24.62
C PRO A 94 25.82 62.99 -25.26
N LYS A 95 26.68 62.56 -26.20
CA LYS A 95 26.62 61.24 -26.83
C LYS A 95 27.06 60.14 -25.86
N GLU A 96 28.05 60.41 -25.02
CA GLU A 96 28.60 59.46 -24.05
C GLU A 96 27.66 59.22 -22.87
N VAL A 97 26.97 60.28 -22.42
CA VAL A 97 25.88 60.17 -21.44
C VAL A 97 24.73 59.31 -21.98
N ASN A 98 24.33 59.52 -23.25
CA ASN A 98 23.30 58.70 -23.89
C ASN A 98 23.72 57.23 -24.05
N ILE A 99 24.98 56.96 -24.40
CA ILE A 99 25.50 55.59 -24.45
C ILE A 99 25.44 54.92 -23.07
N SER A 100 25.78 55.66 -22.01
CA SER A 100 25.74 55.16 -20.63
C SER A 100 24.31 54.90 -20.15
N ILE A 101 23.36 55.77 -20.52
CA ILE A 101 21.93 55.58 -20.24
C ILE A 101 21.41 54.30 -20.92
N ILE A 102 21.78 54.05 -22.18
CA ILE A 102 21.37 52.82 -22.89
C ILE A 102 21.96 51.59 -22.19
N LYS A 103 23.27 51.59 -21.90
CA LYS A 103 23.93 50.48 -21.19
C LYS A 103 23.30 50.15 -19.84
N LEU A 104 23.05 51.18 -19.02
CA LEU A 104 22.41 51.00 -17.70
C LEU A 104 20.96 50.52 -17.83
N THR A 105 20.27 50.91 -18.90
CA THR A 105 18.90 50.43 -19.17
C THR A 105 18.92 48.94 -19.52
N ASP A 106 19.85 48.51 -20.38
CA ASP A 106 20.02 47.11 -20.74
C ASP A 106 20.41 46.25 -19.53
N GLU A 107 21.35 46.73 -18.70
CA GLU A 107 21.76 46.02 -17.48
C GLU A 107 20.61 45.90 -16.45
N ILE A 108 19.76 46.94 -16.32
CA ILE A 108 18.55 46.86 -15.49
C ILE A 108 17.58 45.80 -16.04
N ASN A 109 17.43 45.70 -17.36
CA ASN A 109 16.56 44.70 -17.97
C ASN A 109 17.11 43.28 -17.73
N ASP A 110 18.41 43.06 -17.89
CA ASP A 110 19.05 41.77 -17.61
C ASP A 110 18.89 41.36 -16.14
N ARG A 111 19.08 42.30 -15.20
CA ARG A 111 18.82 42.06 -13.77
C ARG A 111 17.37 41.71 -13.50
N ASN A 112 16.41 42.36 -14.17
CA ASN A 112 14.99 42.04 -14.01
C ASN A 112 14.65 40.64 -14.51
N VAL A 113 15.26 40.18 -15.61
CA VAL A 113 15.12 38.81 -16.10
C VAL A 113 15.65 37.82 -15.06
N GLN A 114 16.87 38.03 -14.56
CA GLN A 114 17.46 37.14 -13.54
C GLN A 114 16.63 37.10 -12.24
N ILE A 115 16.10 38.25 -11.80
CA ILE A 115 15.20 38.36 -10.66
C ILE A 115 13.94 37.52 -10.89
N ALA A 116 13.31 37.64 -12.07
CA ALA A 116 12.10 36.88 -12.40
C ALA A 116 12.37 35.37 -12.44
N THR A 117 13.50 34.95 -13.03
CA THR A 117 13.90 33.53 -13.07
C THR A 117 14.11 32.98 -11.66
N LEU A 118 14.92 33.64 -10.82
CA LEU A 118 15.15 33.19 -9.44
C LEU A 118 13.87 33.20 -8.59
N GLN A 119 12.96 34.14 -8.83
CA GLN A 119 11.66 34.16 -8.16
C GLN A 119 10.81 32.95 -8.56
N SER A 120 10.79 32.56 -9.84
CA SER A 120 10.11 31.35 -10.30
C SER A 120 10.72 30.10 -9.68
N GLU A 121 12.05 29.97 -9.69
CA GLU A 121 12.75 28.81 -9.12
C GLU A 121 12.50 28.65 -7.61
N ILE A 122 12.53 29.76 -6.85
CA ILE A 122 12.20 29.75 -5.41
C ILE A 122 10.74 29.35 -5.22
N GLN A 123 9.82 29.90 -6.01
CA GLN A 123 8.39 29.59 -5.90
C GLN A 123 8.09 28.13 -6.26
N GLU A 124 8.75 27.58 -7.28
CA GLU A 124 8.64 26.17 -7.66
C GLU A 124 9.18 25.27 -6.55
N ALA A 125 10.37 25.57 -6.01
CA ALA A 125 10.95 24.81 -4.90
C ALA A 125 10.13 24.90 -3.59
N GLU A 126 9.44 26.01 -3.36
CA GLU A 126 8.51 26.19 -2.24
C GLU A 126 7.17 25.47 -2.47
N ASN A 127 6.65 25.46 -3.69
CA ASN A 127 5.43 24.74 -4.06
C ASN A 127 5.64 23.23 -4.13
N ASP A 128 6.84 22.76 -4.46
CA ASP A 128 7.18 21.32 -4.41
C ASP A 128 7.12 20.76 -2.99
N LYS A 129 7.27 21.59 -1.96
CA LYS A 129 6.97 21.20 -0.56
C LYS A 129 5.47 21.06 -0.27
N PHE A 130 4.62 21.63 -1.11
CA PHE A 130 3.16 21.59 -0.97
C PHE A 130 2.50 20.53 -1.87
N LYS A 131 3.17 20.13 -2.97
CA LYS A 131 2.75 19.00 -3.83
C LYS A 131 3.48 17.70 -3.52
N GLY A 132 4.66 17.76 -2.91
CA GLY A 132 5.38 16.60 -2.42
C GLY A 132 4.88 16.23 -1.05
N CYS A 133 4.08 15.16 -0.97
CA CYS A 133 3.76 14.43 0.25
C CYS A 133 4.88 14.58 1.29
N SER A 134 4.53 15.02 2.50
CA SER A 134 5.46 15.11 3.61
C SER A 134 6.21 13.78 3.78
N ILE A 135 7.40 13.80 4.40
CA ILE A 135 8.17 12.58 4.66
C ILE A 135 7.29 11.49 5.29
N LYS A 136 6.35 11.89 6.16
CA LYS A 136 5.33 11.02 6.74
C LYS A 136 4.48 10.34 5.66
N GLU A 137 3.87 11.10 4.77
CA GLU A 137 3.04 10.56 3.68
C GLU A 137 3.85 9.72 2.68
N ARG A 138 5.13 10.01 2.43
CA ARG A 138 5.99 9.16 1.58
C ARG A 138 6.34 7.83 2.24
N ILE A 139 6.57 7.83 3.55
CA ILE A 139 6.79 6.60 4.33
C ILE A 139 5.50 5.78 4.39
N ASP A 140 4.37 6.43 4.67
CA ASP A 140 3.05 5.80 4.70
C ASP A 140 2.72 5.15 3.34
N HIS A 141 2.95 5.87 2.23
CA HIS A 141 2.70 5.33 0.89
C HIS A 141 3.65 4.17 0.51
N ASN A 142 4.88 4.15 1.02
CA ASN A 142 5.81 3.03 0.83
C ASN A 142 5.41 1.81 1.69
N ASN A 143 4.97 2.03 2.93
CA ASN A 143 4.43 0.98 3.79
C ASN A 143 3.18 0.36 3.17
N ASP A 144 2.25 1.19 2.69
CA ASP A 144 1.05 0.74 1.97
C ASP A 144 1.41 -0.07 0.72
N LYS A 145 2.47 0.32 0.00
CA LYS A 145 2.94 -0.43 -1.16
C LYS A 145 3.52 -1.79 -0.77
N SER A 146 4.23 -1.91 0.35
CA SER A 146 4.70 -3.20 0.86
C SER A 146 3.55 -4.09 1.34
N THR A 147 2.61 -3.56 2.11
CA THR A 147 1.46 -4.33 2.61
C THR A 147 0.57 -4.79 1.46
N VAL A 148 0.33 -3.95 0.45
CA VAL A 148 -0.40 -4.34 -0.78
C VAL A 148 0.33 -5.45 -1.54
N LYS A 149 1.67 -5.41 -1.59
CA LYS A 149 2.46 -6.47 -2.24
C LYS A 149 2.36 -7.80 -1.49
N ASP A 150 2.41 -7.77 -0.17
CA ASP A 150 2.31 -8.97 0.67
C ASP A 150 0.89 -9.56 0.63
N LEU A 151 -0.14 -8.71 0.73
CA LEU A 151 -1.53 -9.11 0.55
C LEU A 151 -1.78 -9.72 -0.83
N LYS A 152 -1.18 -9.16 -1.89
CA LYS A 152 -1.27 -9.72 -3.24
C LYS A 152 -0.65 -11.12 -3.33
N ASN A 153 0.52 -11.33 -2.72
CA ASN A 153 1.16 -12.64 -2.69
C ASN A 153 0.30 -13.66 -1.91
N ASN A 154 -0.22 -13.26 -0.74
CA ASN A 154 -1.11 -14.09 0.06
C ASN A 154 -2.40 -14.45 -0.70
N TYR A 155 -2.98 -13.51 -1.43
CA TYR A 155 -4.15 -13.75 -2.27
C TYR A 155 -3.86 -14.78 -3.38
N VAL A 156 -2.69 -14.69 -4.02
CA VAL A 156 -2.28 -15.66 -5.05
C VAL A 156 -2.09 -17.06 -4.46
N GLU A 157 -1.47 -17.18 -3.28
CA GLU A 157 -1.31 -18.48 -2.61
C GLU A 157 -2.67 -19.06 -2.17
N ALA A 158 -3.58 -18.24 -1.65
CA ALA A 158 -4.93 -18.66 -1.28
C ALA A 158 -5.73 -19.19 -2.49
N ILE A 159 -5.57 -18.60 -3.68
CA ILE A 159 -6.17 -19.12 -4.92
C ILE A 159 -5.63 -20.53 -5.25
N LYS A 160 -4.30 -20.72 -5.19
CA LYS A 160 -3.70 -22.02 -5.48
C LYS A 160 -4.16 -23.10 -4.50
N GLU A 161 -4.27 -22.75 -3.22
CA GLU A 161 -4.75 -23.67 -2.19
C GLU A 161 -6.23 -24.03 -2.39
N LYS A 162 -7.06 -23.05 -2.74
CA LYS A 162 -8.47 -23.26 -3.07
C LYS A 162 -8.63 -24.20 -4.27
N ASP A 163 -7.88 -23.98 -5.35
CA ASP A 163 -7.92 -24.84 -6.53
C ASP A 163 -7.41 -26.27 -6.24
N SER A 164 -6.34 -26.39 -5.43
CA SER A 164 -5.83 -27.69 -4.97
C SER A 164 -6.86 -28.45 -4.13
N SER A 165 -7.54 -27.74 -3.24
CA SER A 165 -8.59 -28.32 -2.38
C SER A 165 -9.82 -28.72 -3.19
N GLU A 166 -10.23 -27.90 -4.17
CA GLU A 166 -11.33 -28.21 -5.08
C GLU A 166 -11.06 -29.50 -5.88
N MET A 167 -9.81 -29.67 -6.36
CA MET A 167 -9.40 -30.92 -7.04
C MET A 167 -9.48 -32.14 -6.11
N LYS A 168 -9.04 -32.02 -4.85
CA LYS A 168 -9.12 -33.11 -3.87
C LYS A 168 -10.57 -33.50 -3.57
N VAL A 169 -11.46 -32.52 -3.40
CA VAL A 169 -12.89 -32.75 -3.15
C VAL A 169 -13.52 -33.48 -4.34
N LYS A 170 -13.28 -33.03 -5.58
CA LYS A 170 -13.78 -33.71 -6.79
C LYS A 170 -13.26 -35.15 -6.89
N SER A 171 -11.98 -35.37 -6.59
CA SER A 171 -11.40 -36.72 -6.59
C SER A 171 -12.07 -37.63 -5.57
N LEU A 172 -12.29 -37.15 -4.34
CA LEU A 172 -12.97 -37.92 -3.29
C LEU A 172 -14.43 -38.20 -3.66
N GLN A 173 -15.12 -37.22 -4.24
CA GLN A 173 -16.49 -37.38 -4.70
C GLN A 173 -16.60 -38.48 -5.77
N ASN A 174 -15.73 -38.45 -6.77
CA ASN A 174 -15.69 -39.48 -7.81
C ASN A 174 -15.38 -40.88 -7.23
N GLN A 175 -14.48 -40.95 -6.25
CA GLN A 175 -14.16 -42.21 -5.58
C GLN A 175 -15.36 -42.74 -4.79
N HIS A 176 -16.07 -41.88 -4.07
CA HIS A 176 -17.27 -42.26 -3.31
C HIS A 176 -18.38 -42.75 -4.25
N GLU A 177 -18.62 -42.06 -5.36
CA GLU A 177 -19.60 -42.46 -6.37
C GLU A 177 -19.26 -43.83 -6.98
N SER A 178 -17.99 -44.05 -7.35
CA SER A 178 -17.52 -45.35 -7.83
C SER A 178 -17.76 -46.47 -6.81
N ASN A 179 -17.44 -46.22 -5.53
CA ASN A 179 -17.63 -47.21 -4.47
C ASN A 179 -19.11 -47.57 -4.26
N LEU A 180 -20.02 -46.60 -4.38
CA LEU A 180 -21.45 -46.85 -4.27
C LEU A 180 -21.97 -47.72 -5.42
N VAL A 181 -21.53 -47.45 -6.65
CA VAL A 181 -21.89 -48.27 -7.82
C VAL A 181 -21.37 -49.70 -7.68
N ASP A 182 -20.10 -49.87 -7.28
CA ASP A 182 -19.51 -51.19 -7.05
C ASP A 182 -20.25 -51.97 -5.96
N LEU A 183 -20.66 -51.28 -4.89
CA LEU A 183 -21.41 -51.88 -3.80
C LEU A 183 -22.81 -52.30 -4.25
N GLN A 184 -23.50 -51.46 -5.01
CA GLN A 184 -24.80 -51.78 -5.61
C GLN A 184 -24.70 -53.03 -6.50
N GLN A 185 -23.71 -53.08 -7.39
CA GLN A 185 -23.50 -54.21 -8.29
C GLN A 185 -23.23 -55.52 -7.52
N LYS A 186 -22.48 -55.46 -6.41
CA LYS A 186 -22.26 -56.62 -5.54
C LYS A 186 -23.55 -57.13 -4.91
N TYR A 187 -24.41 -56.23 -4.43
CA TYR A 187 -25.71 -56.62 -3.87
C TYR A 187 -26.63 -57.21 -4.92
N GLU A 188 -26.74 -56.61 -6.10
CA GLU A 188 -27.53 -57.13 -7.23
C GLU A 188 -27.06 -58.53 -7.64
N SER A 189 -25.75 -58.75 -7.71
CA SER A 189 -25.16 -60.06 -8.02
C SER A 189 -25.51 -61.11 -6.96
N LYS A 190 -25.43 -60.75 -5.67
CA LYS A 190 -25.78 -61.63 -4.56
C LYS A 190 -27.27 -61.99 -4.54
N ILE A 191 -28.14 -61.01 -4.77
CA ILE A 191 -29.60 -61.22 -4.87
C ILE A 191 -29.91 -62.16 -6.05
N SER A 192 -29.34 -61.89 -7.22
CA SER A 192 -29.53 -62.74 -8.41
C SER A 192 -29.09 -64.18 -8.18
N PHE A 193 -27.95 -64.38 -7.50
CA PHE A 193 -27.48 -65.70 -7.12
C PHE A 193 -28.44 -66.44 -6.20
N LEU A 194 -28.95 -65.77 -5.17
CA LEU A 194 -29.93 -66.36 -4.24
C LEU A 194 -31.25 -66.70 -4.94
N LEU A 195 -31.75 -65.83 -5.81
CA LEU A 195 -32.95 -66.09 -6.61
C LEU A 195 -32.78 -67.33 -7.51
N LYS A 196 -31.61 -67.49 -8.14
CA LYS A 196 -31.30 -68.66 -8.96
C LYS A 196 -31.24 -69.96 -8.15
N GLN A 197 -30.74 -69.92 -6.92
CA GLN A 197 -30.76 -71.08 -6.03
C GLN A 197 -32.18 -71.49 -5.67
N LEU A 198 -33.06 -70.53 -5.38
CA LEU A 198 -34.46 -70.82 -5.08
C LEU A 198 -35.20 -71.43 -6.28
N GLN A 199 -34.91 -70.96 -7.49
CA GLN A 199 -35.52 -71.47 -8.71
C GLN A 199 -35.04 -72.88 -9.09
N ASN A 200 -33.79 -73.22 -8.78
CA ASN A 200 -33.23 -74.55 -9.03
C ASN A 200 -33.52 -75.55 -7.91
N GLY A 201 -33.99 -75.08 -6.74
CA GLY A 201 -34.39 -75.93 -5.61
C GLY A 201 -35.87 -76.31 -5.59
N SER A 202 -36.66 -75.89 -6.59
CA SER A 202 -38.11 -76.17 -6.68
C SER A 202 -38.46 -77.35 -7.60
N GLU A 203 -37.49 -78.02 -8.20
CA GLU A 203 -37.67 -79.25 -8.97
C GLU A 203 -36.94 -80.40 -8.27
N GLU A 204 -37.49 -80.91 -7.17
CA GLU A 204 -37.52 -82.34 -6.83
C GLU A 204 -38.26 -82.60 -5.49
N GLU A 205 -39.15 -83.60 -5.57
CA GLU A 205 -39.84 -84.36 -4.51
C GLU A 205 -41.24 -83.96 -4.02
N GLU A 206 -42.19 -84.74 -4.53
CA GLU A 206 -43.56 -84.96 -4.08
C GLU A 206 -43.59 -86.08 -3.01
N SER A 207 -44.27 -85.81 -1.87
CA SER A 207 -44.89 -86.75 -0.89
C SER A 207 -44.13 -87.14 0.41
N PRO A 208 -44.80 -87.51 1.54
CA PRO A 208 -45.82 -86.78 2.32
C PRO A 208 -45.44 -86.60 3.84
N VAL A 209 -46.13 -85.66 4.50
CA VAL A 209 -45.97 -85.13 5.89
C VAL A 209 -46.18 -86.18 7.03
N PRO A 210 -45.75 -85.96 8.31
CA PRO A 210 -46.46 -85.03 9.22
C PRO A 210 -45.63 -84.27 10.30
N ASN A 211 -46.11 -83.05 10.61
CA ASN A 211 -46.10 -82.32 11.89
C ASN A 211 -44.78 -81.95 12.60
N GLY A 212 -44.58 -80.64 12.81
CA GLY A 212 -43.77 -80.16 13.93
C GLY A 212 -43.37 -78.67 13.91
N VAL A 213 -44.18 -77.85 14.60
CA VAL A 213 -43.76 -76.63 15.34
C VAL A 213 -43.44 -75.37 14.53
N ARG A 214 -44.41 -74.45 14.59
CA ARG A 214 -44.27 -72.99 14.37
C ARG A 214 -43.25 -72.38 15.34
N GLY A 215 -42.49 -71.40 14.83
CA GLY A 215 -42.20 -70.16 15.57
C GLY A 215 -40.74 -69.88 15.87
N ALA A 216 -39.98 -69.42 14.88
CA ALA A 216 -38.79 -68.62 15.12
C ALA A 216 -39.05 -67.20 14.56
N HIS A 217 -39.18 -66.25 15.46
CA HIS A 217 -39.28 -64.83 15.16
C HIS A 217 -37.97 -64.36 14.54
N ASN A 218 -37.98 -63.97 13.26
CA ASN A 218 -36.93 -63.14 12.71
C ASN A 218 -37.25 -61.68 13.06
N THR A 219 -36.49 -61.14 14.02
CA THR A 219 -36.50 -59.72 14.34
C THR A 219 -36.02 -58.92 13.13
N PHE A 220 -36.94 -58.11 12.62
CA PHE A 220 -36.74 -57.10 11.60
C PHE A 220 -35.74 -56.06 12.14
N PHE A 221 -34.53 -56.00 11.59
CA PHE A 221 -33.59 -54.91 11.86
C PHE A 221 -34.06 -53.69 11.05
N VAL A 222 -34.64 -52.72 11.75
CA VAL A 222 -34.83 -51.35 11.27
C VAL A 222 -33.50 -50.62 11.48
N PRO A 223 -32.87 -50.01 10.47
CA PRO A 223 -31.83 -49.02 10.73
C PRO A 223 -32.49 -47.74 11.21
N ASP A 224 -32.11 -47.31 12.41
CA ASP A 224 -32.58 -46.09 13.03
C ASP A 224 -32.38 -44.87 12.11
N THR A 225 -33.42 -44.07 12.09
CA THR A 225 -33.55 -42.78 11.43
C THR A 225 -32.51 -41.78 11.95
N LEU A 226 -31.96 -41.03 10.99
CA LEU A 226 -31.34 -39.71 11.11
C LEU A 226 -31.73 -38.94 12.39
N ASP A 227 -30.77 -38.80 13.28
CA ASP A 227 -30.82 -37.82 14.36
C ASP A 227 -30.10 -36.53 13.93
N VAL A 228 -30.89 -35.45 14.01
CA VAL A 228 -30.52 -34.08 14.41
C VAL A 228 -29.63 -33.28 13.46
N LEU A 229 -30.30 -32.42 12.68
CA LEU A 229 -29.78 -31.14 12.21
C LEU A 229 -29.50 -30.26 13.44
N ASP A 230 -28.23 -29.95 13.68
CA ASP A 230 -27.84 -28.80 14.49
C ASP A 230 -28.33 -27.54 13.76
N ASN A 231 -29.40 -26.95 14.28
CA ASN A 231 -29.84 -25.61 13.90
C ASN A 231 -28.85 -24.61 14.50
N ASP A 232 -27.96 -24.09 13.65
CA ASP A 232 -27.12 -22.93 13.96
C ASP A 232 -28.03 -21.68 13.97
N PRO A 233 -28.21 -20.96 15.09
CA PRO A 233 -29.18 -19.86 15.18
C PRO A 233 -28.70 -18.53 14.56
N ASP A 234 -27.49 -18.46 14.00
CA ASP A 234 -26.88 -17.20 13.52
C ASP A 234 -26.84 -17.04 11.99
N TYR A 235 -27.63 -17.81 11.24
CA TYR A 235 -27.77 -17.56 9.80
C TYR A 235 -28.70 -16.37 9.53
N HIS A 236 -28.11 -15.18 9.35
CA HIS A 236 -28.78 -14.00 8.79
C HIS A 236 -28.56 -13.95 7.26
N PRO A 237 -29.56 -14.28 6.42
CA PRO A 237 -29.50 -13.99 5.00
C PRO A 237 -30.10 -12.61 4.77
N ASP A 238 -29.31 -11.55 4.91
CA ASP A 238 -29.67 -10.24 4.36
C ASP A 238 -28.42 -9.47 3.94
N SER A 239 -28.08 -9.60 2.65
CA SER A 239 -27.50 -8.50 1.90
C SER A 239 -27.79 -8.73 0.42
N SER A 240 -28.87 -8.11 -0.03
CA SER A 240 -29.22 -7.89 -1.43
C SER A 240 -27.99 -7.51 -2.27
N MET A 241 -27.63 -8.36 -3.24
CA MET A 241 -26.82 -7.93 -4.38
C MET A 241 -27.67 -7.00 -5.25
N GLU A 242 -27.47 -5.70 -5.07
CA GLU A 242 -27.98 -4.67 -5.98
C GLU A 242 -27.16 -4.77 -7.28
N PHE A 243 -27.79 -5.32 -8.33
CA PHE A 243 -27.22 -5.29 -9.69
C PHE A 243 -27.48 -3.92 -10.30
N ASP A 244 -26.48 -3.05 -10.27
CA ASP A 244 -26.46 -1.82 -11.06
C ASP A 244 -26.26 -2.17 -12.54
N THR A 245 -27.35 -2.22 -13.30
CA THR A 245 -27.29 -2.21 -14.77
C THR A 245 -27.19 -0.77 -15.28
N PRO A 246 -26.19 -0.39 -16.09
CA PRO A 246 -26.14 0.93 -16.68
C PRO A 246 -27.14 1.04 -17.83
N TYR A 247 -28.15 1.91 -17.66
CA TYR A 247 -29.05 2.37 -18.71
C TYR A 247 -28.25 3.11 -19.80
N MET A 248 -28.17 2.54 -21.00
CA MET A 248 -27.81 3.26 -22.22
C MET A 248 -28.93 4.25 -22.56
N LYS A 249 -28.68 5.55 -22.39
CA LYS A 249 -29.50 6.59 -23.04
C LYS A 249 -28.98 6.80 -24.45
N VAL A 250 -29.79 6.38 -25.41
CA VAL A 250 -29.71 6.80 -26.80
C VAL A 250 -30.35 8.20 -26.89
N THR A 251 -29.54 9.20 -27.19
CA THR A 251 -29.92 10.44 -27.88
C THR A 251 -28.68 11.01 -28.55
#